data_AF-D9X6H2-F1
#
_entry.id   AF-D9X6H2-F1
#
_cell.length_a   1.000
_cell.length_b   1.000
_cell.length_c   1.000
_cell.angle_alpha   90.00
_cell.angle_beta   90.00
_cell.angle_gamma   90.00
#
_symmetry.space_group_name_H-M   'P 1'
#
loop_
_entity.id
_entity.type
_entity.pdbx_description
1 polymer ?
#
loop_
_entity_poly.entity_id
_entity_poly.type
_entity_poly.pdbx_seq_one_letter_code
_entity_poly.pdbx_strand_id
1 'polypeptide(L)'
;MADNVTSLFRSTAAHSPSMAALTREGGDGAGPVDFCIPCNPYFPTPAMFEDMAGRLRDIITYYPSGADTITAELCNLLQLPPQCVAMGNGSTELITWIDHLLVRESLAIPVPTFGRWTDQPMETGKRVDMFPLQESSGFALDLAQYAEFIRARGTRVAVICNPNNPDGGFLHKHAIVQFMDAMADLDLVVIDESFLEFADAEAEPSVVQEAMLRPNVVVLRSLGKNFGLHGIRFGYLVANPALAGRVRSMLPKWNLNSFAEHVVFMLKEHGSEYAQSLQQVRRDRLDMASQLSALPGLTVYPSQGNFLFVRLPVGAEGTVVRDRMLTEHRILVRECGNKIGSSSRFLRLVVRPQVDVRRLVSGLEQVLYGTSRRGAAVPELGHGTSYSSGTAAVDRLVSETNGDGMRGLAAQAAGIGGPGPAAAPAAGTGMPLPAAASTGAVPAAAARGMPMSAAAPH
;
A
#
# COMPACT_ATOMS: atom_id res chain seq x y z
N MET A 1 -12.46 -18.16 25.86
CA MET A 1 -12.20 -17.02 24.95
C MET A 1 -11.25 -17.37 23.80
N ALA A 2 -10.12 -18.07 24.04
CA ALA A 2 -9.15 -18.45 22.99
C ALA A 2 -9.75 -19.28 21.83
N ASP A 3 -10.67 -20.20 22.12
CA ASP A 3 -11.32 -21.02 21.07
C ASP A 3 -12.25 -20.21 20.17
N ASN A 4 -12.77 -19.07 20.62
CA ASN A 4 -13.73 -18.28 19.84
C ASN A 4 -13.02 -17.40 18.80
N VAL A 5 -11.92 -16.74 19.18
CA VAL A 5 -11.16 -15.86 18.28
C VAL A 5 -10.46 -16.66 17.17
N THR A 6 -9.90 -17.83 17.49
CA THR A 6 -9.24 -18.68 16.49
C THR A 6 -10.24 -19.37 15.55
N SER A 7 -11.49 -19.56 15.97
CA SER A 7 -12.56 -20.07 15.10
C SER A 7 -12.85 -19.15 13.91
N LEU A 8 -12.60 -17.84 14.03
CA LEU A 8 -12.79 -16.87 12.95
C LEU A 8 -11.95 -17.20 11.71
N PHE A 9 -10.76 -17.79 11.90
CA PHE A 9 -9.90 -18.21 10.79
C PHE A 9 -10.41 -19.47 10.07
N ARG A 10 -11.32 -20.24 10.68
CA ARG A 10 -11.92 -21.43 10.07
C ARG A 10 -13.20 -21.09 9.30
N SER A 11 -13.87 -19.99 9.65
CA SER A 11 -15.16 -19.59 9.09
C SER A 11 -15.07 -18.54 7.96
N THR A 12 -13.90 -17.95 7.71
CA THR A 12 -13.72 -16.97 6.64
C THR A 12 -13.00 -17.54 5.42
N ALA A 13 -13.60 -17.36 4.23
CA ALA A 13 -12.92 -17.51 2.95
C ALA A 13 -11.90 -16.39 2.68
N ALA A 14 -11.93 -15.32 3.49
CA ALA A 14 -10.97 -14.22 3.42
C ALA A 14 -9.61 -14.61 4.01
N HIS A 15 -8.53 -14.05 3.43
CA HIS A 15 -7.15 -14.35 3.82
C HIS A 15 -6.81 -14.08 5.30
N SER A 16 -7.60 -13.26 6.02
CA SER A 16 -7.52 -13.02 7.47
C SER A 16 -8.85 -12.43 7.97
N PRO A 17 -9.30 -12.74 9.21
CA PRO A 17 -10.47 -12.10 9.80
C PRO A 17 -10.21 -10.60 9.97
N SER A 18 -11.28 -9.80 9.90
CA SER A 18 -11.15 -8.35 10.02
C SER A 18 -10.77 -7.95 11.45
N MET A 19 -9.99 -6.87 11.57
CA MET A 19 -9.67 -6.28 12.88
C MET A 19 -10.93 -5.96 13.68
N ALA A 20 -11.99 -5.47 13.03
CA ALA A 20 -13.28 -5.23 13.69
C ALA A 20 -13.91 -6.51 14.27
N ALA A 21 -13.80 -7.65 13.56
CA ALA A 21 -14.27 -8.93 14.10
C ALA A 21 -13.42 -9.37 15.31
N LEU A 22 -12.09 -9.24 15.21
CA LEU A 22 -11.17 -9.57 16.30
C LEU A 22 -11.39 -8.70 17.54
N THR A 23 -11.62 -7.39 17.36
CA THR A 23 -11.91 -6.46 18.47
C THR A 23 -13.23 -6.80 19.17
N ARG A 24 -14.29 -7.14 18.40
CA ARG A 24 -15.59 -7.53 18.98
C ARG A 24 -15.50 -8.81 19.82
N GLU A 25 -14.76 -9.80 19.34
CA GLU A 25 -14.55 -11.06 20.06
C GLU A 25 -13.59 -10.92 21.26
N GLY A 26 -12.69 -9.93 21.22
CA GLY A 26 -11.70 -9.67 22.29
C GLY A 26 -12.30 -9.07 23.57
N GLY A 27 -13.47 -8.44 23.50
CA GLY A 27 -14.26 -7.97 24.65
C GLY A 27 -13.74 -6.73 25.40
N ASP A 28 -12.53 -6.25 25.12
CA ASP A 28 -11.85 -5.14 25.82
C ASP A 28 -11.81 -3.82 25.01
N GLY A 29 -12.45 -3.78 23.84
CA GLY A 29 -12.54 -2.59 23.00
C GLY A 29 -11.26 -2.20 22.25
N ALA A 30 -10.11 -2.77 22.60
CA ALA A 30 -8.83 -2.55 21.92
C ALA A 30 -8.46 -3.77 21.06
N GLY A 31 -8.29 -3.63 19.75
CA GLY A 31 -7.88 -4.75 18.88
C GLY A 31 -6.45 -5.26 19.15
N PRO A 32 -6.05 -6.42 18.60
CA PRO A 32 -4.65 -6.86 18.64
C PRO A 32 -3.73 -5.90 17.88
N VAL A 33 -2.41 -5.99 18.13
CA VAL A 33 -1.43 -5.30 17.29
C VAL A 33 -1.37 -6.00 15.94
N ASP A 34 -1.64 -5.26 14.86
CA ASP A 34 -1.76 -5.79 13.51
C ASP A 34 -0.40 -5.79 12.77
N PHE A 35 0.18 -6.98 12.62
CA PHE A 35 1.32 -7.25 11.73
C PHE A 35 0.87 -7.96 10.43
N CYS A 36 -0.44 -8.05 10.17
CA CYS A 36 -1.02 -8.68 8.99
C CYS A 36 -1.14 -7.72 7.81
N ILE A 37 -1.79 -6.57 7.99
CA ILE A 37 -2.21 -5.70 6.88
C ILE A 37 -1.12 -4.66 6.58
N PRO A 38 -0.48 -4.67 5.38
CA PRO A 38 0.61 -3.75 5.09
C PRO A 38 0.13 -2.30 4.95
N CYS A 39 0.44 -1.48 5.94
CA CYS A 39 0.09 -0.07 5.98
C CYS A 39 1.33 0.80 6.30
N ASN A 40 1.25 2.08 5.98
CA ASN A 40 2.18 3.07 6.52
C ASN A 40 1.64 3.53 7.89
N PRO A 41 2.33 3.25 9.01
CA PRO A 41 1.87 3.62 10.33
C PRO A 41 2.08 5.11 10.67
N TYR A 42 2.78 5.85 9.80
CA TYR A 42 3.17 7.25 10.05
C TYR A 42 2.46 8.26 9.15
N PHE A 43 1.51 7.79 8.33
CA PHE A 43 0.70 8.63 7.46
C PHE A 43 -0.73 8.08 7.39
N PRO A 44 -1.76 8.95 7.37
CA PRO A 44 -1.71 10.39 7.59
C PRO A 44 -1.26 10.77 9.02
N THR A 45 -0.92 12.04 9.23
CA THR A 45 -0.58 12.55 10.56
C THR A 45 -1.85 12.73 11.41
N PRO A 46 -1.75 12.84 12.75
CA PRO A 46 -2.90 13.13 13.61
C PRO A 46 -3.70 14.37 13.18
N ALA A 47 -3.02 15.45 12.78
CA ALA A 47 -3.66 16.68 12.30
C ALA A 47 -4.47 16.46 11.01
N MET A 48 -4.02 15.58 10.12
CA MET A 48 -4.75 15.23 8.91
C MET A 48 -6.03 14.43 9.23
N PHE A 49 -5.98 13.58 10.26
CA PHE A 49 -7.18 12.92 10.77
C PHE A 49 -8.17 13.92 11.40
N GLU A 50 -7.68 14.92 12.11
CA GLU A 50 -8.52 15.99 12.67
C GLU A 50 -9.20 16.83 11.58
N ASP A 51 -8.49 17.19 10.49
CA ASP A 51 -9.10 17.87 9.34
C ASP A 51 -10.20 17.02 8.69
N MET A 52 -9.93 15.73 8.44
CA MET A 52 -10.96 14.80 7.92
C MET A 52 -12.17 14.69 8.85
N ALA A 53 -11.94 14.65 10.17
CA ALA A 53 -13.01 14.61 11.15
C ALA A 53 -13.85 15.90 11.15
N GLY A 54 -13.19 17.07 11.06
CA GLY A 54 -13.85 18.37 10.97
C GLY A 54 -14.70 18.54 9.70
N ARG A 55 -14.31 17.88 8.61
CA ARG A 55 -15.02 17.89 7.31
C ARG A 55 -15.94 16.70 7.08
N LEU A 56 -16.07 15.81 8.07
CA LEU A 56 -16.76 14.52 7.90
C LEU A 56 -18.16 14.69 7.32
N ARG A 57 -18.93 15.67 7.79
CA ARG A 57 -20.30 15.93 7.31
C ARG A 57 -20.33 16.23 5.81
N ASP A 58 -19.41 17.04 5.31
CA ASP A 58 -19.39 17.44 3.91
C ASP A 58 -18.92 16.26 3.04
N ILE A 59 -17.87 15.55 3.49
CA ILE A 59 -17.34 14.36 2.81
C ILE A 59 -18.43 13.30 2.61
N ILE A 60 -19.28 13.05 3.61
CA ILE A 60 -20.31 11.99 3.52
C ILE A 60 -21.61 12.43 2.84
N THR A 61 -21.90 13.73 2.77
CA THR A 61 -23.18 14.22 2.22
C THR A 61 -23.09 14.68 0.77
N TYR A 62 -21.90 15.03 0.28
CA TYR A 62 -21.70 15.46 -1.10
C TYR A 62 -21.21 14.32 -1.98
N TYR A 63 -21.71 14.30 -3.23
CA TYR A 63 -21.08 13.50 -4.27
C TYR A 63 -19.67 14.02 -4.51
N PRO A 64 -18.72 13.12 -4.81
CA PRO A 64 -17.38 13.52 -5.18
C PRO A 64 -17.40 14.29 -6.51
N SER A 65 -16.35 15.07 -6.74
CA SER A 65 -16.06 15.67 -8.04
C SER A 65 -16.03 14.62 -9.15
N GLY A 66 -16.19 15.08 -10.40
CA GLY A 66 -16.01 14.23 -11.57
C GLY A 66 -14.63 13.56 -11.57
N ALA A 67 -14.55 12.33 -12.08
CA ALA A 67 -13.31 11.57 -12.11
C ALA A 67 -12.17 12.33 -12.82
N ASP A 68 -12.50 13.13 -13.83
CA ASP A 68 -11.51 13.96 -14.55
C ASP A 68 -10.86 15.01 -13.64
N THR A 69 -11.62 15.63 -12.73
CA THR A 69 -11.11 16.61 -11.76
C THR A 69 -10.14 15.96 -10.79
N ILE A 70 -10.54 14.83 -10.19
CA ILE A 70 -9.71 14.10 -9.24
C ILE A 70 -8.47 13.54 -9.94
N THR A 71 -8.63 13.04 -11.17
CA THR A 71 -7.52 12.54 -11.99
C THR A 71 -6.53 13.64 -12.31
N ALA A 72 -7.00 14.83 -12.72
CA ALA A 72 -6.14 15.96 -12.99
C ALA A 72 -5.33 16.37 -11.77
N GLU A 73 -5.94 16.42 -10.58
CA GLU A 73 -5.24 16.79 -9.35
C GLU A 73 -4.15 15.76 -8.98
N LEU A 74 -4.46 14.46 -8.99
CA LEU A 74 -3.43 13.45 -8.75
C LEU A 74 -2.33 13.51 -9.82
N CYS A 75 -2.69 13.69 -11.09
CA CYS A 75 -1.74 13.74 -12.19
C CYS A 75 -0.80 14.94 -12.09
N ASN A 76 -1.29 16.09 -11.60
CA ASN A 76 -0.47 17.25 -11.28
C ASN A 76 0.55 16.91 -10.17
N LEU A 77 0.14 16.17 -9.14
CA LEU A 77 1.07 15.72 -8.09
C LEU A 77 2.10 14.73 -8.62
N LEU A 78 1.67 13.76 -9.43
CA LEU A 78 2.52 12.69 -9.95
C LEU A 78 3.35 13.08 -11.18
N GLN A 79 3.11 14.26 -11.76
CA GLN A 79 3.69 14.70 -13.04
C GLN A 79 3.40 13.69 -14.17
N LEU A 80 2.15 13.24 -14.25
CA LEU A 80 1.67 12.31 -15.28
C LEU A 80 0.63 12.99 -16.18
N PRO A 81 0.51 12.60 -17.47
CA PRO A 81 -0.58 13.05 -18.32
C PRO A 81 -1.91 12.38 -17.90
N PRO A 82 -3.00 13.14 -17.65
CA PRO A 82 -4.29 12.57 -17.21
C PRO A 82 -4.86 11.48 -18.12
N GLN A 83 -4.66 11.59 -19.43
CA GLN A 83 -5.14 10.61 -20.41
C GLN A 83 -4.53 9.22 -20.23
N CYS A 84 -3.34 9.14 -19.62
CA CYS A 84 -2.59 7.91 -19.34
C CYS A 84 -3.01 7.22 -18.03
N VAL A 85 -3.92 7.82 -17.27
CA VAL A 85 -4.31 7.34 -15.94
C VAL A 85 -5.76 6.87 -15.93
N ALA A 86 -6.03 5.78 -15.21
CA ALA A 86 -7.37 5.39 -14.79
C ALA A 86 -7.39 5.07 -13.30
N MET A 87 -8.25 5.74 -12.55
CA MET A 87 -8.36 5.61 -11.10
C MET A 87 -9.50 4.66 -10.71
N GLY A 88 -9.29 3.82 -9.70
CA GLY A 88 -10.31 2.90 -9.20
C GLY A 88 -10.42 2.90 -7.67
N ASN A 89 -11.43 2.21 -7.16
CA ASN A 89 -11.68 1.92 -5.75
C ASN A 89 -10.68 0.89 -5.19
N GLY A 90 -9.39 1.19 -5.36
CA GLY A 90 -8.28 0.31 -5.05
C GLY A 90 -7.80 -0.50 -6.26
N SER A 91 -6.55 -0.97 -6.18
CA SER A 91 -5.94 -1.78 -7.23
C SER A 91 -6.67 -3.09 -7.50
N THR A 92 -7.40 -3.64 -6.53
CA THR A 92 -8.21 -4.86 -6.71
C THR A 92 -9.33 -4.68 -7.74
N GLU A 93 -10.02 -3.54 -7.76
CA GLU A 93 -11.02 -3.25 -8.80
C GLU A 93 -10.36 -3.16 -10.18
N LEU A 94 -9.18 -2.54 -10.24
CA LEU A 94 -8.43 -2.42 -11.50
C LEU A 94 -7.91 -3.78 -11.99
N ILE A 95 -7.50 -4.69 -11.10
CA ILE A 95 -7.16 -6.08 -11.44
C ILE A 95 -8.38 -6.78 -12.07
N THR A 96 -9.58 -6.58 -11.51
CA THR A 96 -10.83 -7.11 -12.09
C THR A 96 -11.07 -6.59 -13.50
N TRP A 97 -10.91 -5.28 -13.74
CA TRP A 97 -11.10 -4.73 -15.09
C TRP A 97 -10.00 -5.12 -16.07
N ILE A 98 -8.75 -5.24 -15.62
CA ILE A 98 -7.66 -5.79 -16.44
C ILE A 98 -8.02 -7.21 -16.88
N ASP A 99 -8.46 -8.05 -15.95
CA ASP A 99 -8.86 -9.43 -16.24
C ASP A 99 -10.02 -9.51 -17.24
N HIS A 100 -11.06 -8.70 -17.08
CA HIS A 100 -12.23 -8.74 -17.97
C HIS A 100 -11.98 -8.14 -19.36
N LEU A 101 -11.11 -7.13 -19.47
CA LEU A 101 -10.96 -6.34 -20.70
C LEU A 101 -9.71 -6.69 -21.50
N LEU A 102 -8.64 -7.09 -20.83
CA LEU A 102 -7.30 -7.18 -21.39
C LEU A 102 -6.72 -8.59 -21.37
N VAL A 103 -7.20 -9.47 -20.47
CA VAL A 103 -6.82 -10.89 -20.48
C VAL A 103 -7.88 -11.67 -21.27
N ARG A 104 -7.44 -12.44 -22.27
CA ARG A 104 -8.35 -13.28 -23.07
C ARG A 104 -8.35 -14.73 -22.60
N GLU A 105 -7.22 -15.40 -22.78
CA GLU A 105 -7.14 -16.85 -22.57
C GLU A 105 -6.25 -17.26 -21.41
N SER A 106 -5.12 -16.56 -21.23
CA SER A 106 -4.08 -16.99 -20.30
C SER A 106 -3.25 -15.84 -19.76
N LEU A 107 -2.73 -16.02 -18.55
CA LEU A 107 -1.69 -15.18 -17.97
C LEU A 107 -0.68 -16.02 -17.19
N ALA A 108 0.57 -15.58 -17.20
CA ALA A 108 1.67 -16.18 -16.48
C ALA A 108 1.98 -15.34 -15.25
N ILE A 109 2.26 -15.97 -14.11
CA ILE A 109 2.43 -15.25 -12.84
C ILE A 109 3.45 -15.98 -11.96
N PRO A 110 4.46 -15.28 -11.42
CA PRO A 110 5.35 -15.83 -10.39
C PRO A 110 4.58 -16.15 -9.10
N VAL A 111 4.90 -17.28 -8.46
CA VAL A 111 4.32 -17.67 -7.16
C VAL A 111 5.43 -18.00 -6.16
N PRO A 112 5.33 -17.57 -4.88
CA PRO A 112 4.17 -16.96 -4.26
C PRO A 112 3.98 -15.49 -4.62
N THR A 113 2.72 -15.04 -4.68
CA THR A 113 2.37 -13.65 -4.98
C THR A 113 1.09 -13.21 -4.25
N PHE A 114 0.52 -12.05 -4.63
CA PHE A 114 -0.77 -11.59 -4.16
C PHE A 114 -1.90 -12.38 -4.81
N GLY A 115 -2.70 -13.06 -3.99
CA GLY A 115 -3.71 -14.03 -4.46
C GLY A 115 -4.70 -13.51 -5.50
N ARG A 116 -5.01 -12.21 -5.53
CA ARG A 116 -5.93 -11.69 -6.56
C ARG A 116 -5.42 -11.91 -7.98
N TRP A 117 -4.10 -11.94 -8.19
CA TRP A 117 -3.53 -12.24 -9.50
C TRP A 117 -3.80 -13.68 -9.95
N THR A 118 -3.93 -14.62 -9.02
CA THR A 118 -4.32 -16.01 -9.34
C THR A 118 -5.85 -16.20 -9.32
N ASP A 119 -6.53 -15.69 -8.30
CA ASP A 119 -7.92 -16.01 -8.01
C ASP A 119 -8.87 -15.42 -9.07
N GLN A 120 -8.69 -14.14 -9.42
CA GLN A 120 -9.52 -13.43 -10.40
C GLN A 120 -9.58 -14.14 -11.77
N PRO A 121 -8.46 -14.49 -12.42
CA PRO A 121 -8.51 -15.18 -13.71
C PRO A 121 -9.04 -16.61 -13.60
N MET A 122 -8.79 -17.33 -12.51
CA MET A 122 -9.39 -18.65 -12.29
C MET A 122 -10.92 -18.55 -12.14
N GLU A 123 -11.42 -17.56 -11.41
CA GLU A 123 -12.85 -17.27 -11.25
C GLU A 123 -13.54 -16.97 -12.58
N THR A 124 -12.81 -16.40 -13.55
CA THR A 124 -13.31 -16.08 -14.90
C THR A 124 -12.97 -17.13 -15.96
N GLY A 125 -12.49 -18.31 -15.54
CA GLY A 125 -12.25 -19.46 -16.42
C GLY A 125 -11.00 -19.34 -17.31
N LYS A 126 -10.07 -18.44 -16.98
CA LYS A 126 -8.81 -18.25 -17.73
C LYS A 126 -7.71 -19.16 -17.21
N ARG A 127 -6.78 -19.54 -18.10
CA ARG A 127 -5.62 -20.36 -17.74
C ARG A 127 -4.60 -19.53 -16.96
N VAL A 128 -4.19 -20.02 -15.80
CA VAL A 128 -3.13 -19.40 -14.97
C VAL A 128 -1.86 -20.26 -15.04
N ASP A 129 -0.83 -19.73 -15.71
CA ASP A 129 0.46 -20.38 -15.86
C ASP A 129 1.40 -19.91 -14.73
N MET A 130 1.50 -20.71 -13.66
CA MET A 130 2.23 -20.33 -12.45
C MET A 130 3.73 -20.66 -12.57
N PHE A 131 4.58 -19.66 -12.39
CA PHE A 131 6.04 -19.79 -12.37
C PHE A 131 6.56 -19.86 -10.91
N PRO A 132 7.03 -21.01 -10.42
CA PRO A 132 7.41 -21.16 -9.01
C PRO A 132 8.76 -20.49 -8.70
N LEU A 133 8.73 -19.47 -7.84
CA LEU A 133 9.90 -18.85 -7.25
C LEU A 133 10.52 -19.80 -6.22
N GLN A 134 11.82 -20.07 -6.35
CA GLN A 134 12.49 -21.07 -5.54
C GLN A 134 13.00 -20.48 -4.22
N GLU A 135 12.67 -21.10 -3.10
CA GLU A 135 13.20 -20.73 -1.78
C GLU A 135 14.73 -20.76 -1.76
N SER A 136 15.35 -21.74 -2.44
CA SER A 136 16.81 -21.89 -2.54
C SER A 136 17.51 -20.69 -3.18
N SER A 137 16.78 -19.90 -3.97
CA SER A 137 17.25 -18.64 -4.57
C SER A 137 16.68 -17.41 -3.85
N GLY A 138 16.18 -17.57 -2.62
CA GLY A 138 15.58 -16.49 -1.85
C GLY A 138 14.28 -15.95 -2.44
N PHE A 139 13.56 -16.75 -3.23
CA PHE A 139 12.40 -16.34 -4.02
C PHE A 139 12.68 -15.28 -5.10
N ALA A 140 13.96 -15.10 -5.50
CA ALA A 140 14.29 -14.18 -6.57
C ALA A 140 13.63 -14.58 -7.90
N LEU A 141 13.08 -13.59 -8.61
CA LEU A 141 12.52 -13.75 -9.94
C LEU A 141 13.60 -13.58 -11.01
N ASP A 142 13.98 -14.68 -11.67
CA ASP A 142 14.81 -14.64 -12.86
C ASP A 142 13.94 -14.33 -14.08
N LEU A 143 14.10 -13.12 -14.64
CA LEU A 143 13.31 -12.64 -15.77
C LEU A 143 13.60 -13.39 -17.08
N ALA A 144 14.80 -13.95 -17.26
CA ALA A 144 15.12 -14.72 -18.46
C ALA A 144 14.42 -16.09 -18.40
N GLN A 145 14.50 -16.79 -17.27
CA GLN A 145 13.78 -18.05 -17.07
C GLN A 145 12.26 -17.86 -17.13
N TYR A 146 11.76 -16.76 -16.58
CA TYR A 146 10.34 -16.44 -16.64
C TYR A 146 9.87 -16.12 -18.07
N ALA A 147 10.68 -15.41 -18.86
CA ALA A 147 10.43 -15.20 -20.28
C ALA A 147 10.37 -16.53 -21.04
N GLU A 148 11.36 -17.41 -20.87
CA GLU A 148 11.37 -18.74 -21.48
C GLU A 148 10.13 -19.56 -21.11
N PHE A 149 9.72 -19.53 -19.84
CA PHE A 149 8.51 -20.17 -19.36
C PHE A 149 7.25 -19.63 -20.07
N ILE A 150 7.10 -18.31 -20.17
CA ILE A 150 5.97 -17.69 -20.89
C ILE A 150 5.91 -18.18 -22.34
N ARG A 151 7.07 -18.21 -23.02
CA ARG A 151 7.15 -18.69 -24.41
C ARG A 151 6.79 -20.17 -24.53
N ALA A 152 7.34 -21.02 -23.67
CA ALA A 152 7.10 -22.46 -23.68
C ALA A 152 5.62 -22.80 -23.42
N ARG A 153 4.93 -22.01 -22.60
CA ARG A 153 3.50 -22.17 -22.31
C ARG A 153 2.58 -21.52 -23.36
N GLY A 154 3.12 -20.72 -24.26
CA GLY A 154 2.33 -19.93 -25.22
C GLY A 154 1.40 -18.94 -24.52
N THR A 155 1.79 -18.44 -23.35
CA THR A 155 0.98 -17.52 -22.55
C THR A 155 1.00 -16.12 -23.15
N ARG A 156 -0.13 -15.41 -23.11
CA ARG A 156 -0.27 -14.11 -23.81
C ARG A 156 -0.23 -12.89 -22.90
N VAL A 157 -0.32 -13.08 -21.58
CA VAL A 157 -0.22 -12.02 -20.59
C VAL A 157 0.83 -12.38 -19.54
N ALA A 158 1.66 -11.43 -19.14
CA ALA A 158 2.64 -11.59 -18.06
C ALA A 158 2.34 -10.64 -16.90
N VAL A 159 2.54 -11.09 -15.66
CA VAL A 159 2.37 -10.28 -14.45
C VAL A 159 3.63 -10.29 -13.62
N ILE A 160 4.13 -9.11 -13.25
CA ILE A 160 5.24 -8.93 -12.31
C ILE A 160 4.77 -8.01 -11.18
N CYS A 161 4.85 -8.46 -9.93
CA CYS A 161 4.71 -7.57 -8.77
C CYS A 161 6.10 -7.10 -8.34
N ASN A 162 6.31 -5.78 -8.24
CA ASN A 162 7.60 -5.21 -7.86
C ASN A 162 7.41 -3.98 -6.95
N PRO A 163 7.77 -4.05 -5.65
CA PRO A 163 8.19 -5.24 -4.90
C PRO A 163 7.11 -6.34 -4.84
N ASN A 164 7.52 -7.61 -4.85
CA ASN A 164 6.59 -8.73 -4.77
C ASN A 164 6.00 -8.89 -3.35
N ASN A 165 4.82 -9.50 -3.26
CA ASN A 165 4.15 -9.82 -2.00
C ASN A 165 3.78 -11.31 -2.00
N PRO A 166 4.38 -12.16 -1.15
CA PRO A 166 4.73 -11.80 0.23
C PRO A 166 6.21 -11.59 0.53
N ASP A 167 7.12 -11.98 -0.37
CA ASP A 167 8.56 -12.07 -0.13
C ASP A 167 9.25 -10.71 -0.04
N GLY A 168 8.72 -9.68 -0.70
CA GLY A 168 9.31 -8.35 -0.72
C GLY A 168 10.42 -8.17 -1.77
N GLY A 169 10.66 -9.19 -2.60
CA GLY A 169 11.66 -9.20 -3.65
C GLY A 169 11.48 -8.05 -4.63
N PHE A 170 12.61 -7.55 -5.12
CA PHE A 170 12.69 -6.35 -5.94
C PHE A 170 13.54 -6.57 -7.19
N LEU A 171 13.08 -6.00 -8.29
CA LEU A 171 13.76 -5.95 -9.57
C LEU A 171 14.06 -4.49 -9.90
N HIS A 172 15.28 -4.23 -10.34
CA HIS A 172 15.68 -2.92 -10.83
C HIS A 172 14.92 -2.54 -12.10
N LYS A 173 14.61 -1.26 -12.24
CA LYS A 173 13.91 -0.66 -13.38
C LYS A 173 14.46 -1.12 -14.72
N HIS A 174 15.79 -1.11 -14.90
CA HIS A 174 16.42 -1.49 -16.16
C HIS A 174 16.11 -2.93 -16.58
N ALA A 175 16.07 -3.86 -15.62
CA ALA A 175 15.77 -5.27 -15.89
C ALA A 175 14.30 -5.46 -16.29
N ILE A 176 13.39 -4.74 -15.64
CA ILE A 176 11.96 -4.73 -16.01
C ILE A 176 11.78 -4.15 -17.42
N VAL A 177 12.48 -3.07 -17.76
CA VAL A 177 12.46 -2.48 -19.11
C VAL A 177 12.92 -3.48 -20.16
N GLN A 178 14.04 -4.14 -19.94
CA GLN A 178 14.54 -5.18 -20.85
C GLN A 178 13.52 -6.32 -21.02
N PHE A 179 12.86 -6.74 -19.94
CA PHE A 179 11.80 -7.75 -20.00
C PHE A 179 10.59 -7.26 -20.81
N MET A 180 10.14 -6.01 -20.61
CA MET A 180 9.05 -5.42 -21.39
C MET A 180 9.39 -5.38 -22.89
N ASP A 181 10.62 -5.03 -23.24
CA ASP A 181 11.07 -4.99 -24.63
C ASP A 181 11.12 -6.40 -25.25
N ALA A 182 11.62 -7.40 -24.51
CA ALA A 182 11.64 -8.80 -24.93
C ALA A 182 10.23 -9.39 -25.08
N MET A 183 9.24 -8.86 -24.37
CA MET A 183 7.84 -9.29 -24.35
C MET A 183 6.90 -8.33 -25.09
N ALA A 184 7.43 -7.50 -26.00
CA ALA A 184 6.65 -6.51 -26.73
C ALA A 184 5.54 -7.12 -27.62
N ASP A 185 5.65 -8.39 -27.99
CA ASP A 185 4.65 -9.12 -28.77
C ASP A 185 3.55 -9.77 -27.91
N LEU A 186 3.63 -9.74 -26.58
CA LEU A 186 2.54 -10.20 -25.70
C LEU A 186 1.32 -9.29 -25.79
N ASP A 187 0.14 -9.84 -25.51
CA ASP A 187 -1.11 -9.06 -25.50
C ASP A 187 -1.09 -8.03 -24.35
N LEU A 188 -0.46 -8.38 -23.22
CA LEU A 188 -0.32 -7.50 -22.07
C LEU A 188 0.87 -7.89 -21.18
N VAL A 189 1.59 -6.90 -20.67
CA VAL A 189 2.51 -7.01 -19.54
C VAL A 189 2.01 -6.11 -18.42
N VAL A 190 1.74 -6.70 -17.25
CA VAL A 190 1.29 -5.97 -16.08
C VAL A 190 2.41 -5.88 -15.05
N ILE A 191 2.70 -4.66 -14.60
CA ILE A 191 3.63 -4.39 -13.51
C ILE A 191 2.84 -3.85 -12.31
N ASP A 192 2.73 -4.62 -11.23
CA ASP A 192 2.09 -4.18 -9.99
C ASP A 192 3.13 -3.55 -9.07
N GLU A 193 3.12 -2.22 -9.02
CA GLU A 193 4.00 -1.37 -8.21
C GLU A 193 3.33 -0.93 -6.90
N SER A 194 2.35 -1.69 -6.39
CA SER A 194 1.57 -1.32 -5.20
C SER A 194 2.38 -1.06 -3.92
N PHE A 195 3.65 -1.47 -3.85
CA PHE A 195 4.53 -1.30 -2.69
C PHE A 195 5.77 -0.45 -3.01
N LEU A 196 5.88 0.10 -4.22
CA LEU A 196 7.12 0.69 -4.72
C LEU A 196 7.56 1.93 -3.94
N GLU A 197 6.64 2.68 -3.32
CA GLU A 197 7.00 3.87 -2.55
C GLU A 197 7.85 3.54 -1.31
N PHE A 198 7.84 2.29 -0.84
CA PHE A 198 8.70 1.83 0.24
C PHE A 198 10.09 1.38 -0.24
N ALA A 199 10.32 1.27 -1.55
CA ALA A 199 11.61 0.87 -2.09
C ALA A 199 12.65 2.00 -1.95
N ASP A 200 13.88 1.61 -1.65
CA ASP A 200 15.07 2.45 -1.51
C ASP A 200 16.31 1.87 -2.21
N ALA A 201 16.14 0.78 -2.98
CA ALA A 201 17.21 0.16 -3.75
C ALA A 201 17.72 1.03 -4.92
N GLU A 202 16.90 1.94 -5.45
CA GLU A 202 17.29 2.93 -6.46
C GLU A 202 16.40 4.18 -6.38
N ALA A 203 16.87 5.31 -6.92
CA ALA A 203 16.20 6.60 -6.77
C ALA A 203 14.87 6.69 -7.55
N GLU A 204 14.82 6.11 -8.75
CA GLU A 204 13.64 6.13 -9.63
C GLU A 204 13.28 4.72 -10.10
N PRO A 205 12.71 3.88 -9.21
CA PRO A 205 12.48 2.47 -9.49
C PRO A 205 11.26 2.20 -10.39
N SER A 206 10.42 3.21 -10.63
CA SER A 206 9.15 3.03 -11.33
C SER A 206 9.29 2.99 -12.85
N VAL A 207 8.49 2.13 -13.47
CA VAL A 207 8.36 2.01 -14.94
C VAL A 207 7.09 2.68 -15.49
N VAL A 208 6.41 3.55 -14.72
CA VAL A 208 5.21 4.26 -15.21
C VAL A 208 5.47 5.06 -16.51
N GLN A 209 6.64 5.70 -16.63
CA GLN A 209 7.02 6.42 -17.84
C GLN A 209 7.14 5.50 -19.06
N GLU A 210 7.67 4.30 -18.84
CA GLU A 210 7.86 3.27 -19.86
C GLU A 210 6.52 2.66 -20.31
N ALA A 211 5.58 2.52 -19.38
CA ALA A 211 4.24 2.02 -19.66
C ALA A 211 3.41 2.95 -20.55
N MET A 212 3.59 4.26 -20.42
CA MET A 212 2.90 5.25 -21.26
C MET A 212 3.34 5.19 -22.73
N LEU A 213 4.54 4.68 -22.99
CA LEU A 213 5.13 4.59 -24.34
C LEU A 213 4.83 3.26 -25.03
N ARG A 214 4.38 2.24 -24.29
CA ARG A 214 4.20 0.88 -24.82
C ARG A 214 2.72 0.54 -25.01
N PRO A 215 2.34 -0.07 -26.15
CA PRO A 215 0.93 -0.35 -26.47
C PRO A 215 0.31 -1.46 -25.61
N ASN A 216 1.15 -2.27 -24.95
CA ASN A 216 0.75 -3.49 -24.23
C ASN A 216 1.20 -3.50 -22.76
N VAL A 217 1.58 -2.37 -22.16
CA VAL A 217 2.03 -2.33 -20.75
C VAL A 217 1.03 -1.56 -19.89
N VAL A 218 0.74 -2.11 -18.71
CA VAL A 218 -0.03 -1.45 -17.64
C VAL A 218 0.77 -1.51 -16.34
N VAL A 219 0.88 -0.38 -15.65
CA VAL A 219 1.43 -0.30 -14.29
C VAL A 219 0.30 -0.04 -13.30
N LEU A 220 0.21 -0.82 -12.23
CA LEU A 220 -0.74 -0.60 -11.14
C LEU A 220 -0.07 0.02 -9.92
N ARG A 221 -0.77 0.95 -9.27
CA ARG A 221 -0.38 1.60 -8.02
C ARG A 221 -1.53 1.56 -7.02
N SER A 222 -1.18 1.37 -5.75
CA SER A 222 -2.14 1.29 -4.65
C SER A 222 -1.80 2.33 -3.60
N LEU A 223 -2.72 3.26 -3.33
CA LEU A 223 -2.49 4.28 -2.30
C LEU A 223 -2.91 3.82 -0.91
N GLY A 224 -3.81 2.83 -0.82
CA GLY A 224 -4.24 2.34 0.49
C GLY A 224 -3.09 1.83 1.36
N LYS A 225 -2.01 1.33 0.75
CA LYS A 225 -0.83 0.76 1.44
C LYS A 225 0.12 1.85 1.92
N ASN A 226 0.62 2.66 0.99
CA ASN A 226 1.61 3.69 1.28
C ASN A 226 1.04 4.86 2.10
N PHE A 227 -0.27 5.10 2.06
CA PHE A 227 -0.91 6.14 2.86
C PHE A 227 -1.52 5.61 4.15
N GLY A 228 -1.51 4.30 4.39
CA GLY A 228 -2.16 3.72 5.57
C GLY A 228 -3.71 3.79 5.56
N LEU A 229 -4.33 4.15 4.44
CA LEU A 229 -5.78 4.39 4.32
C LEU A 229 -6.50 3.29 3.53
N HIS A 230 -6.39 2.03 3.99
CA HIS A 230 -7.03 0.91 3.29
C HIS A 230 -8.55 1.05 3.17
N GLY A 231 -9.21 1.64 4.16
CA GLY A 231 -10.67 1.84 4.19
C GLY A 231 -11.18 2.81 3.13
N ILE A 232 -10.35 3.73 2.66
CA ILE A 232 -10.72 4.71 1.62
C ILE A 232 -10.84 4.09 0.25
N ARG A 233 -10.23 2.92 0.01
CA ARG A 233 -10.27 2.22 -1.28
C ARG A 233 -9.78 3.11 -2.44
N PHE A 234 -8.46 3.27 -2.57
CA PHE A 234 -7.90 4.11 -3.64
C PHE A 234 -6.68 3.46 -4.33
N GLY A 235 -6.67 3.53 -5.65
CA GLY A 235 -5.61 3.04 -6.52
C GLY A 235 -5.77 3.57 -7.94
N TYR A 236 -4.72 3.46 -8.74
CA TYR A 236 -4.76 3.86 -10.15
C TYR A 236 -3.89 2.92 -10.98
N LEU A 237 -4.15 2.93 -12.28
CA LEU A 237 -3.24 2.37 -13.27
C LEU A 237 -2.68 3.48 -14.15
N VAL A 238 -1.48 3.24 -14.67
CA VAL A 238 -0.83 4.06 -15.69
C VAL A 238 -0.56 3.19 -16.90
N ALA A 239 -0.95 3.66 -18.08
CA ALA A 239 -0.71 3.00 -19.35
C ALA A 239 -0.69 4.04 -20.47
N ASN A 240 -0.43 3.62 -21.71
CA ASN A 240 -0.67 4.51 -22.85
C ASN A 240 -2.15 4.98 -22.89
N PRO A 241 -2.46 6.12 -23.54
CA PRO A 241 -3.80 6.71 -23.53
C PRO A 241 -4.91 5.78 -24.03
N ALA A 242 -4.62 4.89 -24.98
CA ALA A 242 -5.61 3.97 -25.53
C ALA A 242 -5.98 2.88 -24.51
N LEU A 243 -4.99 2.25 -23.87
CA LEU A 243 -5.24 1.25 -22.82
C LEU A 243 -5.89 1.86 -21.57
N ALA A 244 -5.37 3.01 -21.10
CA ALA A 244 -5.95 3.71 -19.96
C ALA A 244 -7.40 4.14 -20.25
N GLY A 245 -7.67 4.62 -21.47
CA GLY A 245 -9.01 4.96 -21.92
C GLY A 245 -9.98 3.78 -21.94
N ARG A 246 -9.55 2.60 -22.39
CA ARG A 246 -10.36 1.37 -22.38
C ARG A 246 -10.79 0.95 -20.98
N VAL A 247 -9.89 1.06 -19.99
CA VAL A 247 -10.26 0.74 -18.60
C VAL A 247 -11.16 1.84 -18.05
N ARG A 248 -10.81 3.11 -18.26
CA ARG A 248 -11.59 4.26 -17.77
C ARG A 248 -13.03 4.25 -18.27
N SER A 249 -13.29 3.83 -19.51
CA SER A 249 -14.66 3.75 -20.05
C SER A 249 -15.55 2.70 -19.38
N MET A 250 -14.97 1.74 -18.66
CA MET A 250 -15.71 0.69 -17.95
C MET A 250 -15.96 1.01 -16.48
N LEU A 251 -15.28 2.02 -15.94
CA LEU A 251 -15.47 2.43 -14.55
C LEU A 251 -16.82 3.14 -14.37
N PRO A 252 -17.54 2.87 -13.26
CA PRO A 252 -18.77 3.56 -12.95
C PRO A 252 -18.63 5.09 -12.88
N LYS A 253 -19.73 5.81 -13.12
CA LYS A 253 -19.79 7.24 -12.76
C LYS A 253 -19.74 7.38 -11.24
N TRP A 254 -19.04 8.40 -10.75
CA TRP A 254 -18.77 8.59 -9.31
C TRP A 254 -18.17 7.34 -8.64
N ASN A 255 -17.29 6.64 -9.37
CA ASN A 255 -16.63 5.45 -8.84
C ASN A 255 -15.81 5.80 -7.59
N LEU A 256 -14.90 6.78 -7.70
CA LEU A 256 -14.13 7.24 -6.56
C LEU A 256 -15.05 7.85 -5.51
N ASN A 257 -14.79 7.55 -4.24
CA ASN A 257 -15.54 8.10 -3.12
C ASN A 257 -14.96 9.44 -2.64
N SER A 258 -15.78 10.22 -1.91
CA SER A 258 -15.42 11.56 -1.43
C SER A 258 -14.25 11.58 -0.44
N PHE A 259 -13.97 10.49 0.28
CA PHE A 259 -12.75 10.40 1.09
C PHE A 259 -11.50 10.30 0.23
N ALA A 260 -11.56 9.54 -0.87
CA ALA A 260 -10.43 9.43 -1.80
C ALA A 260 -10.14 10.78 -2.46
N GLU A 261 -11.18 11.53 -2.84
CA GLU A 261 -11.04 12.91 -3.30
C GLU A 261 -10.35 13.78 -2.25
N HIS A 262 -10.90 13.84 -1.03
CA HIS A 262 -10.34 14.68 0.03
C HIS A 262 -8.86 14.41 0.27
N VAL A 263 -8.47 13.12 0.29
CA VAL A 263 -7.06 12.71 0.42
C VAL A 263 -6.22 13.19 -0.75
N VAL A 264 -6.68 13.03 -2.01
CA VAL A 264 -5.92 13.49 -3.19
C VAL A 264 -5.62 14.99 -3.11
N PHE A 265 -6.63 15.81 -2.75
CA PHE A 265 -6.45 17.25 -2.62
C PHE A 265 -5.55 17.65 -1.45
N MET A 266 -5.64 16.92 -0.33
CA MET A 266 -4.80 17.14 0.86
C MET A 266 -3.31 16.90 0.59
N LEU A 267 -2.95 15.99 -0.32
CA LEU A 267 -1.55 15.63 -0.58
C LEU A 267 -0.67 16.79 -1.02
N LYS A 268 -1.25 17.79 -1.68
CA LYS A 268 -0.53 18.97 -2.16
C LYS A 268 0.16 19.72 -1.02
N GLU A 269 -0.44 19.70 0.17
CA GLU A 269 0.02 20.46 1.34
C GLU A 269 0.91 19.61 2.26
N HIS A 270 0.84 18.28 2.17
CA HIS A 270 1.47 17.35 3.12
C HIS A 270 2.51 16.41 2.53
N GLY A 271 3.07 16.78 1.37
CA GLY A 271 4.03 15.91 0.71
C GLY A 271 5.37 15.77 1.46
N SER A 272 5.72 16.73 2.33
CA SER A 272 6.92 16.63 3.17
C SER A 272 6.76 15.56 4.26
N GLU A 273 5.60 15.51 4.90
CA GLU A 273 5.22 14.54 5.92
C GLU A 273 5.07 13.15 5.30
N TYR A 274 4.52 13.08 4.09
CA TYR A 274 4.48 11.84 3.33
C TYR A 274 5.89 11.30 3.05
N ALA A 275 6.81 12.11 2.54
CA ALA A 275 8.18 11.69 2.26
C ALA A 275 8.92 11.24 3.55
N GLN A 276 8.77 11.98 4.65
CA GLN A 276 9.33 11.61 5.94
C GLN A 276 8.76 10.29 6.47
N SER A 277 7.45 10.06 6.30
CA SER A 277 6.81 8.80 6.72
C SER A 277 7.41 7.59 6.02
N LEU A 278 7.67 7.67 4.71
CA LEU A 278 8.30 6.60 3.94
C LEU A 278 9.74 6.34 4.37
N GLN A 279 10.52 7.40 4.63
CA GLN A 279 11.88 7.29 5.17
C GLN A 279 11.89 6.59 6.52
N GLN A 280 10.93 6.91 7.39
CA GLN A 280 10.80 6.25 8.69
C GLN A 280 10.47 4.75 8.54
N VAL A 281 9.50 4.39 7.68
CA VAL A 281 9.18 2.98 7.40
C VAL A 281 10.39 2.21 6.86
N ARG A 282 11.20 2.81 5.97
CA ARG A 282 12.41 2.18 5.43
C ARG A 282 13.44 1.89 6.52
N ARG A 283 13.66 2.82 7.44
CA ARG A 283 14.54 2.63 8.60
C ARG A 283 14.01 1.52 9.52
N ASP A 284 12.73 1.58 9.86
CA ASP A 284 12.11 0.58 10.72
C ASP A 284 12.12 -0.82 10.11
N ARG A 285 12.04 -0.93 8.78
CA ARG A 285 12.19 -2.21 8.07
C ARG A 285 13.55 -2.83 8.32
N LEU A 286 14.63 -2.05 8.22
CA LEU A 286 15.99 -2.53 8.46
C LEU A 286 16.18 -2.93 9.93
N ASP A 287 15.71 -2.10 10.86
CA ASP A 287 15.80 -2.38 12.29
C ASP A 287 15.01 -3.62 12.70
N MET A 288 13.80 -3.78 12.16
CA MET A 288 12.95 -4.95 12.39
C MET A 288 13.58 -6.21 11.79
N ALA A 289 14.16 -6.12 10.59
CA ALA A 289 14.87 -7.24 9.98
C ALA A 289 16.07 -7.69 10.82
N SER A 290 16.85 -6.74 11.36
CA SER A 290 17.96 -7.05 12.26
C SER A 290 17.50 -7.73 13.54
N GLN A 291 16.42 -7.25 14.16
CA GLN A 291 15.89 -7.83 15.41
C GLN A 291 15.32 -9.24 15.20
N LEU A 292 14.58 -9.46 14.11
CA LEU A 292 14.02 -10.78 13.77
C LEU A 292 15.13 -11.79 13.40
N SER A 293 16.17 -11.35 12.70
CA SER A 293 17.29 -12.21 12.31
C SER A 293 18.13 -12.67 13.50
N ALA A 294 18.04 -12.00 14.65
CA ALA A 294 18.70 -12.42 15.88
C ALA A 294 18.01 -13.61 16.57
N LEU A 295 16.78 -13.97 16.17
CA LEU A 295 16.04 -15.10 16.74
C LEU A 295 16.53 -16.44 16.14
N PRO A 296 16.92 -17.44 16.96
CA PRO A 296 17.51 -18.68 16.47
C PRO A 296 16.63 -19.47 15.49
N GLY A 297 17.15 -19.76 14.30
CA GLY A 297 16.46 -20.59 13.30
C GLY A 297 15.41 -19.84 12.47
N LEU A 298 15.19 -18.54 12.71
CA LEU A 298 14.44 -17.69 11.79
C LEU A 298 15.31 -17.36 10.58
N THR A 299 14.70 -17.28 9.41
CA THR A 299 15.33 -16.72 8.22
C THR A 299 14.46 -15.57 7.72
N VAL A 300 15.03 -14.36 7.69
CA VAL A 300 14.36 -13.15 7.22
C VAL A 300 14.84 -12.85 5.81
N TYR A 301 13.91 -12.75 4.86
CA TYR A 301 14.24 -12.43 3.47
C TYR A 301 14.33 -10.90 3.28
N PRO A 302 15.30 -10.41 2.48
CA PRO A 302 15.38 -8.99 2.13
C PRO A 302 14.09 -8.50 1.47
N SER A 303 13.70 -7.26 1.76
CA SER A 303 12.46 -6.68 1.25
C SER A 303 12.62 -5.23 0.87
N GLN A 304 11.95 -4.83 -0.20
CA GLN A 304 11.76 -3.44 -0.61
C GLN A 304 10.32 -2.95 -0.39
N GLY A 305 9.44 -3.79 0.18
CA GLY A 305 8.10 -3.40 0.63
C GLY A 305 8.08 -2.90 2.09
N ASN A 306 6.91 -2.70 2.68
CA ASN A 306 6.72 -2.40 4.12
C ASN A 306 6.38 -3.65 4.95
N PHE A 307 6.97 -4.78 4.60
CA PHE A 307 6.79 -6.06 5.28
C PHE A 307 8.02 -6.94 5.07
N LEU A 308 8.19 -7.94 5.92
CA LEU A 308 9.25 -8.93 5.85
C LEU A 308 8.65 -10.32 5.72
N PHE A 309 9.20 -11.12 4.82
CA PHE A 309 8.90 -12.54 4.73
C PHE A 309 9.87 -13.30 5.61
N VAL A 310 9.34 -14.20 6.43
CA VAL A 310 10.09 -14.88 7.47
C VAL A 310 9.79 -16.35 7.43
N ARG A 311 10.83 -17.17 7.27
CA ARG A 311 10.74 -18.61 7.49
C ARG A 311 10.99 -18.92 8.96
N LEU A 312 10.07 -19.69 9.53
CA LEU A 312 10.12 -20.19 10.90
C LEU A 312 11.16 -21.32 11.06
N PRO A 313 11.61 -21.59 12.31
CA PRO A 313 12.48 -22.72 12.60
C PRO A 313 11.86 -24.07 12.21
N VAL A 314 12.71 -25.07 12.01
CA VAL A 314 12.25 -26.44 11.74
C VAL A 314 11.34 -26.92 12.88
N GLY A 315 10.18 -27.48 12.52
CA GLY A 315 9.18 -27.98 13.47
C GLY A 315 8.15 -26.94 13.95
N ALA A 316 8.34 -25.65 13.62
CA ALA A 316 7.33 -24.63 13.89
C ALA A 316 6.31 -24.53 12.75
N GLU A 317 5.03 -24.54 13.10
CA GLU A 317 3.91 -24.38 12.17
C GLU A 317 3.33 -22.97 12.28
N GLY A 318 3.21 -22.25 11.16
CA GLY A 318 2.80 -20.86 11.14
C GLY A 318 1.39 -20.61 11.65
N THR A 319 0.47 -21.57 11.48
CA THR A 319 -0.88 -21.48 12.04
C THR A 319 -0.86 -21.53 13.56
N VAL A 320 -0.05 -22.42 14.14
CA VAL A 320 0.16 -22.53 15.59
C VAL A 320 0.81 -21.26 16.13
N VAL A 321 1.87 -20.76 15.45
CA VAL A 321 2.53 -19.51 15.85
C VAL A 321 1.54 -18.35 15.80
N ARG A 322 0.75 -18.21 14.73
CA ARG A 322 -0.29 -17.18 14.61
C ARG A 322 -1.29 -17.25 15.77
N ASP A 323 -1.83 -18.44 16.04
CA ASP A 323 -2.88 -18.61 17.04
C ASP A 323 -2.36 -18.31 18.46
N ARG A 324 -1.12 -18.71 18.77
CA ARG A 324 -0.48 -18.41 20.05
C ARG A 324 -0.11 -16.94 20.17
N MET A 325 0.46 -16.32 19.13
CA MET A 325 0.74 -14.88 19.12
C MET A 325 -0.53 -14.04 19.35
N LEU A 326 -1.64 -14.45 18.77
CA LEU A 326 -2.91 -13.77 18.92
C LEU A 326 -3.51 -13.95 20.33
N THR A 327 -3.52 -15.19 20.84
CA THR A 327 -4.19 -15.51 22.12
C THR A 327 -3.34 -15.19 23.34
N GLU A 328 -2.02 -15.37 23.28
CA GLU A 328 -1.09 -15.17 24.41
C GLU A 328 -0.52 -13.74 24.44
N HIS A 329 -0.38 -13.08 23.28
CA HIS A 329 0.30 -11.77 23.18
C HIS A 329 -0.55 -10.65 22.58
N ARG A 330 -1.77 -10.95 22.11
CA ARG A 330 -2.64 -10.01 21.37
C ARG A 330 -1.94 -9.40 20.15
N ILE A 331 -1.20 -10.23 19.41
CA ILE A 331 -0.48 -9.84 18.19
C ILE A 331 -0.99 -10.69 17.03
N LEU A 332 -1.49 -10.04 15.99
CA LEU A 332 -1.96 -10.70 14.78
C LEU A 332 -0.85 -10.74 13.73
N VAL A 333 -0.45 -11.93 13.30
CA VAL A 333 0.59 -12.14 12.27
C VAL A 333 0.02 -12.85 11.03
N ARG A 334 0.57 -12.57 9.83
CA ARG A 334 0.10 -13.19 8.59
C ARG A 334 0.84 -14.49 8.31
N GLU A 335 0.23 -15.60 8.67
CA GLU A 335 0.60 -16.92 8.18
C GLU A 335 0.44 -17.00 6.65
N CYS A 336 1.37 -17.67 5.94
CA CYS A 336 1.42 -17.69 4.47
C CYS A 336 1.35 -19.09 3.85
N GLY A 337 0.91 -20.13 4.57
CA GLY A 337 0.74 -21.48 4.05
C GLY A 337 -0.45 -21.63 3.11
N ASN A 338 -1.44 -20.75 3.19
CA ASN A 338 -2.54 -20.69 2.21
C ASN A 338 -2.19 -19.94 0.92
N LYS A 339 -0.96 -19.42 0.77
CA LYS A 339 -0.50 -18.82 -0.48
C LYS A 339 0.10 -19.91 -1.38
N ILE A 340 -0.37 -19.97 -2.62
CA ILE A 340 0.21 -20.83 -3.65
C ILE A 340 1.71 -20.50 -3.79
N GLY A 341 2.58 -21.52 -3.82
CA GLY A 341 4.04 -21.34 -3.87
C GLY A 341 4.71 -21.06 -2.53
N SER A 342 3.97 -21.13 -1.41
CA SER A 342 4.48 -20.97 -0.05
C SER A 342 4.16 -22.22 0.80
N SER A 343 4.58 -22.23 2.07
CA SER A 343 4.25 -23.30 3.02
C SER A 343 3.87 -22.73 4.40
N SER A 344 3.34 -23.59 5.28
CA SER A 344 2.96 -23.23 6.65
C SER A 344 4.14 -22.71 7.49
N ARG A 345 5.39 -22.93 7.07
CA ARG A 345 6.58 -22.42 7.75
C ARG A 345 6.85 -20.94 7.51
N PHE A 346 6.02 -20.24 6.75
CA PHE A 346 6.26 -18.84 6.40
C PHE A 346 5.25 -17.90 7.04
N LEU A 347 5.77 -16.78 7.54
CA LEU A 347 5.00 -15.62 7.96
C LEU A 347 5.36 -14.41 7.08
N ARG A 348 4.41 -13.50 6.90
CA ARG A 348 4.66 -12.13 6.46
C ARG A 348 4.36 -11.20 7.62
N LEU A 349 5.33 -10.37 8.00
CA LEU A 349 5.23 -9.47 9.13
C LEU A 349 5.36 -8.03 8.63
N VAL A 350 4.32 -7.22 8.84
CA VAL A 350 4.29 -5.81 8.42
C VAL A 350 5.24 -4.98 9.28
N VAL A 351 5.91 -4.02 8.68
CA VAL A 351 6.80 -3.09 9.40
C VAL A 351 5.96 -2.16 10.27
N ARG A 352 6.31 -2.08 11.55
CA ARG A 352 5.58 -1.34 12.58
C ARG A 352 6.56 -0.51 13.43
N PRO A 353 6.08 0.47 14.22
CA PRO A 353 6.92 1.21 15.15
C PRO A 353 7.66 0.31 16.14
N GLN A 354 8.83 0.77 16.61
CA GLN A 354 9.72 -0.02 17.49
C GLN A 354 9.04 -0.58 18.74
N VAL A 355 8.06 0.14 19.32
CA VAL A 355 7.30 -0.35 20.47
C VAL A 355 6.53 -1.65 20.16
N ASP A 356 5.95 -1.74 18.97
CA ASP A 356 5.23 -2.93 18.50
C ASP A 356 6.21 -4.03 18.11
N VAL A 357 7.31 -3.68 17.45
CA VAL A 357 8.35 -4.66 17.04
C VAL A 357 8.97 -5.35 18.26
N ARG A 358 9.26 -4.63 19.35
CA ARG A 358 9.76 -5.23 20.59
C ARG A 358 8.75 -6.23 21.19
N ARG A 359 7.45 -5.90 21.13
CA ARG A 359 6.39 -6.81 21.57
C ARG A 359 6.31 -8.06 20.69
N LEU A 360 6.41 -7.89 19.37
CA LEU A 360 6.47 -8.99 18.41
C LEU A 360 7.65 -9.92 18.68
N VAL A 361 8.86 -9.38 18.81
CA VAL A 361 10.09 -10.17 19.03
C VAL A 361 10.02 -10.94 20.34
N SER A 362 9.59 -10.29 21.44
CA SER A 362 9.41 -10.95 22.73
C SER A 362 8.34 -12.05 22.68
N GLY A 363 7.21 -11.81 22.00
CA GLY A 363 6.17 -12.81 21.80
C GLY A 363 6.66 -14.01 20.98
N LEU A 364 7.38 -13.76 19.87
CA LEU A 364 7.97 -14.82 19.05
C LEU A 364 8.99 -15.64 19.85
N GLU A 365 9.82 -15.00 20.68
CA GLU A 365 10.79 -15.70 21.53
C GLU A 365 10.09 -16.68 22.50
N GLN A 366 9.01 -16.23 23.16
CA GLN A 366 8.22 -17.07 24.07
C GLN A 366 7.47 -18.18 23.33
N VAL A 367 6.84 -17.87 22.19
CA VAL A 367 6.06 -18.85 21.42
C VAL A 367 6.95 -19.92 20.80
N LEU A 368 8.12 -19.56 20.27
CA LEU A 368 9.00 -20.48 19.54
C LEU A 368 9.95 -21.26 20.45
N TYR A 369 10.40 -20.69 21.56
CA TYR A 369 11.46 -21.28 22.39
C TYR A 369 11.05 -21.55 23.84
N GLY A 370 9.84 -21.12 24.23
CA GLY A 370 9.37 -21.21 25.62
C GLY A 370 10.06 -20.20 26.55
N THR A 371 9.55 -20.07 27.77
CA THR A 371 10.07 -19.16 28.81
C THR A 371 11.46 -19.56 29.35
N SER A 372 12.05 -20.66 28.91
CA SER A 372 13.27 -21.24 29.50
C SER A 372 14.59 -20.66 28.99
N ARG A 373 14.59 -19.56 28.22
CA ARG A 373 15.82 -18.85 27.83
C ARG A 373 15.76 -17.35 28.10
N ARG A 374 15.66 -16.96 29.37
CA ARG A 374 16.35 -15.80 29.98
C ARG A 374 16.01 -15.71 31.46
N GLY A 375 16.85 -16.36 32.28
CA GLY A 375 17.15 -15.81 33.60
C GLY A 375 18.02 -14.57 33.39
N ALA A 376 17.39 -13.43 33.16
CA ALA A 376 17.98 -12.10 33.30
C ALA A 376 16.90 -11.23 33.93
N ALA A 377 17.16 -10.81 35.17
CA ALA A 377 16.23 -10.15 36.05
C ALA A 377 15.49 -8.98 35.37
N VAL A 378 14.17 -9.03 35.42
CA VAL A 378 13.32 -7.84 35.30
C VAL A 378 13.58 -7.02 36.57
N PRO A 379 13.99 -5.74 36.50
CA PRO A 379 14.04 -4.90 37.68
C PRO A 379 12.63 -4.71 38.19
N GLU A 380 12.40 -4.99 39.47
CA GLU A 380 11.15 -4.67 40.16
C GLU A 380 10.84 -3.18 40.01
N LEU A 381 9.59 -2.88 39.64
CA LEU A 381 9.04 -1.53 39.66
C LEU A 381 8.91 -1.09 41.12
N GLY A 382 9.95 -0.43 41.62
CA GLY A 382 9.94 0.31 42.87
C GLY A 382 8.93 1.47 42.82
N HIS A 383 8.19 1.62 43.90
CA HIS A 383 7.21 2.66 44.13
C HIS A 383 7.73 4.08 43.87
N GLY A 384 6.86 4.89 43.26
CA GLY A 384 6.69 6.30 43.60
C GLY A 384 7.65 7.28 42.95
N THR A 385 7.18 7.94 41.88
CA THR A 385 7.15 9.41 41.82
C THR A 385 6.24 9.88 40.68
N SER A 386 5.32 10.76 41.07
CA SER A 386 4.27 11.39 40.29
C SER A 386 4.80 12.21 39.12
N TYR A 387 4.29 11.97 37.90
CA TYR A 387 4.15 13.03 36.88
C TYR A 387 2.77 12.96 36.23
N SER A 388 2.09 14.10 36.30
CA SER A 388 0.71 14.37 35.93
C SER A 388 0.51 14.35 34.41
N SER A 389 -0.33 13.44 33.92
CA SER A 389 -0.95 13.52 32.59
C SER A 389 -2.28 14.25 32.71
N GLY A 390 -2.36 15.45 32.12
CA GLY A 390 -3.57 16.24 32.08
C GLY A 390 -4.66 15.61 31.21
N THR A 391 -5.71 15.09 31.85
CA THR A 391 -7.01 14.83 31.22
C THR A 391 -8.17 15.02 32.21
N ALA A 392 -8.17 16.13 32.94
CA ALA A 392 -9.32 16.54 33.77
C ALA A 392 -10.28 17.42 32.95
N ALA A 393 -10.95 16.85 31.94
CA ALA A 393 -11.98 17.58 31.19
C ALA A 393 -13.13 16.72 30.60
N VAL A 394 -13.17 15.40 30.83
CA VAL A 394 -14.22 14.54 30.22
C VAL A 394 -15.01 13.68 31.22
N ASP A 395 -14.59 13.59 32.49
CA ASP A 395 -15.33 12.83 33.53
C ASP A 395 -16.30 13.68 34.38
N ARG A 396 -16.71 14.84 33.89
CA ARG A 396 -17.64 15.74 34.63
C ARG A 396 -19.02 15.91 34.00
N LEU A 397 -19.44 15.00 33.11
CA LEU A 397 -20.73 15.10 32.42
C LEU A 397 -21.63 13.84 32.49
N VAL A 398 -21.40 12.94 33.45
CA VAL A 398 -22.30 11.81 33.74
C VAL A 398 -22.46 11.65 35.27
N SER A 399 -22.96 12.69 35.91
CA SER A 399 -23.54 12.65 37.25
C SER A 399 -24.36 13.93 37.37
N GLU A 400 -25.57 13.84 37.92
CA GLU A 400 -26.50 14.96 38.18
C GLU A 400 -27.51 15.30 37.08
N THR A 401 -28.47 14.38 36.85
CA THR A 401 -29.87 14.78 36.65
C THR A 401 -30.80 13.73 37.26
N ASN A 402 -31.14 13.93 38.53
CA ASN A 402 -32.40 13.49 39.12
C ASN A 402 -32.89 14.66 40.00
N GLY A 403 -34.10 15.16 39.72
CA GLY A 403 -34.87 15.96 40.66
C GLY A 403 -35.01 17.44 40.33
N ASP A 404 -36.16 17.75 39.72
CA ASP A 404 -37.06 18.87 40.00
C ASP A 404 -36.59 20.33 39.93
N GLY A 405 -37.41 21.11 39.19
CA GLY A 405 -38.01 22.30 39.79
C GLY A 405 -37.83 23.63 39.06
N MET A 406 -38.70 23.87 38.08
CA MET A 406 -39.42 25.13 37.81
C MET A 406 -38.71 26.51 37.77
N ARG A 407 -39.02 27.19 36.64
CA ARG A 407 -39.30 28.63 36.42
C ARG A 407 -38.12 29.61 36.31
N GLY A 408 -38.14 30.38 35.23
CA GLY A 408 -37.53 31.71 35.19
C GLY A 408 -37.26 32.23 33.78
N LEU A 409 -38.07 33.18 33.33
CA LEU A 409 -37.99 33.88 32.05
C LEU A 409 -36.79 34.83 31.93
N ALA A 410 -36.37 35.02 30.66
CA ALA A 410 -35.95 36.26 30.01
C ALA A 410 -34.74 37.06 30.54
N ALA A 411 -33.78 37.35 29.65
CA ALA A 411 -33.65 38.66 28.98
C ALA A 411 -32.19 39.02 28.63
N GLN A 412 -32.06 39.60 27.42
CA GLN A 412 -31.06 40.57 26.94
C GLN A 412 -29.63 40.08 26.71
N ALA A 413 -29.08 40.06 25.48
CA ALA A 413 -28.94 41.07 24.42
C ALA A 413 -27.70 41.96 24.56
N ALA A 414 -27.06 42.13 23.39
CA ALA A 414 -26.10 43.15 22.96
C ALA A 414 -24.60 42.90 23.22
N GLY A 415 -23.85 42.90 22.11
CA GLY A 415 -22.38 42.91 22.08
C GLY A 415 -21.84 42.72 20.67
N ILE A 416 -22.04 43.72 19.80
CA ILE A 416 -21.61 43.80 18.39
C ILE A 416 -20.09 44.07 18.31
N GLY A 417 -19.40 43.46 17.34
CA GLY A 417 -18.06 43.87 16.91
C GLY A 417 -17.58 43.11 15.67
N GLY A 418 -17.64 43.75 14.50
CA GLY A 418 -17.27 43.20 13.19
C GLY A 418 -15.76 43.15 12.87
N PRO A 419 -15.39 42.75 11.64
CA PRO A 419 -14.13 42.04 11.34
C PRO A 419 -13.00 42.94 10.81
N GLY A 420 -11.75 42.48 10.98
CA GLY A 420 -10.54 43.03 10.34
C GLY A 420 -9.93 42.06 9.32
N PRO A 421 -9.23 42.56 8.27
CA PRO A 421 -9.07 41.86 7.00
C PRO A 421 -7.88 40.88 6.91
N ALA A 422 -8.01 39.96 5.96
CA ALA A 422 -7.07 38.90 5.60
C ALA A 422 -5.78 39.41 4.93
N ALA A 423 -4.67 38.73 5.22
CA ALA A 423 -3.41 38.83 4.48
C ALA A 423 -3.25 37.65 3.51
N ALA A 424 -2.79 37.94 2.29
CA ALA A 424 -2.59 36.98 1.20
C ALA A 424 -1.45 35.98 1.49
N PRO A 425 -1.54 34.71 1.05
CA PRO A 425 -0.46 33.76 1.20
C PRO A 425 0.62 33.97 0.12
N ALA A 426 1.86 33.83 0.56
CA ALA A 426 3.05 33.78 -0.27
C ALA A 426 3.08 32.52 -1.15
N ALA A 427 3.64 32.64 -2.35
CA ALA A 427 3.83 31.56 -3.30
C ALA A 427 4.70 30.44 -2.69
N GLY A 428 4.09 29.29 -2.41
CA GLY A 428 4.75 28.08 -1.93
C GLY A 428 5.40 27.31 -3.07
N THR A 429 6.69 27.03 -2.91
CA THR A 429 7.54 26.21 -3.76
C THR A 429 7.01 24.78 -3.89
N GLY A 430 6.91 24.28 -5.13
CA GLY A 430 6.46 22.94 -5.44
C GLY A 430 7.31 21.82 -4.81
N MET A 431 6.66 20.67 -4.63
CA MET A 431 7.22 19.41 -4.13
C MET A 431 8.51 18.98 -4.85
N PRO A 432 9.59 18.61 -4.13
CA PRO A 432 10.68 17.87 -4.73
C PRO A 432 10.29 16.38 -4.83
N LEU A 433 9.63 16.05 -5.93
CA LEU A 433 9.64 14.69 -6.50
C LEU A 433 10.86 14.59 -7.42
N PRO A 434 11.38 13.39 -7.74
CA PRO A 434 12.61 13.23 -8.50
C PRO A 434 12.57 14.09 -9.77
N ALA A 435 13.54 15.00 -9.85
CA ALA A 435 13.59 16.06 -10.83
C ALA A 435 13.93 15.49 -12.21
N ALA A 436 13.04 15.70 -13.18
CA ALA A 436 13.39 15.58 -14.58
C ALA A 436 14.45 16.64 -14.91
N ALA A 437 15.62 16.21 -15.38
CA ALA A 437 16.64 17.11 -15.90
C ALA A 437 16.11 17.89 -17.11
N SER A 438 16.44 19.17 -17.15
CA SER A 438 16.10 20.12 -18.21
C SER A 438 16.66 19.68 -19.57
N THR A 439 15.83 19.76 -20.60
CA THR A 439 16.24 19.63 -21.98
C THR A 439 17.09 20.85 -22.37
N GLY A 440 18.39 20.61 -22.58
CA GLY A 440 19.30 21.59 -23.16
C GLY A 440 18.83 22.00 -24.56
N ALA A 441 18.73 23.31 -24.76
CA ALA A 441 18.38 23.95 -26.02
C ALA A 441 19.36 23.57 -27.15
N VAL A 442 18.80 23.22 -28.30
CA VAL A 442 19.49 23.17 -29.59
C VAL A 442 19.60 24.61 -30.11
N PRO A 443 20.78 25.13 -30.48
CA PRO A 443 20.85 26.41 -31.16
C PRO A 443 20.64 26.23 -32.66
N ALA A 444 19.73 27.04 -33.21
CA ALA A 444 19.52 27.24 -34.64
C ALA A 444 20.22 28.53 -35.11
N ALA A 445 21.01 28.45 -36.19
CA ALA A 445 21.33 29.49 -37.19
C ALA A 445 22.51 29.00 -38.08
N ALA A 446 22.67 29.28 -39.37
CA ALA A 446 21.84 29.86 -40.42
C ALA A 446 22.61 29.70 -41.77
N ALA A 447 21.84 29.56 -42.87
CA ALA A 447 22.09 30.03 -44.25
C ALA A 447 23.47 29.87 -44.94
N ARG A 448 23.46 29.22 -46.11
CA ARG A 448 23.67 29.84 -47.46
C ARG A 448 23.76 28.78 -48.58
N GLY A 449 23.10 29.06 -49.71
CA GLY A 449 23.54 28.58 -51.03
C GLY A 449 22.54 27.77 -51.86
N MET A 450 21.63 28.44 -52.54
CA MET A 450 21.20 28.04 -53.91
C MET A 450 22.31 28.45 -54.91
N PRO A 451 22.43 27.89 -56.14
CA PRO A 451 21.29 27.72 -57.05
C PRO A 451 21.31 26.60 -58.14
N MET A 452 20.16 26.51 -58.84
CA MET A 452 19.92 26.19 -60.27
C MET A 452 19.70 24.74 -60.78
N SER A 453 18.43 24.47 -61.13
CA SER A 453 17.86 24.07 -62.43
C SER A 453 18.49 22.95 -63.29
N ALA A 454 17.70 21.90 -63.55
CA ALA A 454 17.37 21.34 -64.89
C ALA A 454 16.43 20.11 -64.72
N ALA A 455 15.16 20.20 -65.11
CA ALA A 455 14.59 19.65 -66.35
C ALA A 455 14.46 18.11 -66.36
N ALA A 456 13.20 17.64 -66.32
CA ALA A 456 12.79 16.32 -66.83
C ALA A 456 12.98 16.26 -68.37
N PRO A 457 13.10 15.07 -69.01
CA PRO A 457 11.93 14.24 -69.26
C PRO A 457 12.17 12.71 -69.28
N HIS A 458 11.23 11.92 -68.76
CA HIS A 458 10.33 11.02 -69.52
C HIS A 458 9.48 10.16 -68.59
#